data_AF-A0A9P7N6W5-F1
#
_entry.id   AF-A0A9P7N6W5-F1
#
_cell.length_a   1.000
_cell.length_b   1.000
_cell.length_c   1.000
_cell.angle_alpha   90.00
_cell.angle_beta   90.00
_cell.angle_gamma   90.00
#
_symmetry.space_group_name_H-M   'P 1'
#
loop_
_entity.id
_entity.type
_entity.pdbx_description
1 polymer ?
#
loop_
_entity_poly.entity_id
_entity_poly.type
_entity_poly.pdbx_seq_one_letter_code
_entity_poly.pdbx_strand_id
1 'polypeptide(L)'
;MGRLIKNHWGRLIILTAAAYQVAAAIEGFFWPKVFWDFLTKNLDGAVKPIPILQTVNLLLGLAMLALEWPLKFVAGSSLHRSLEFRLTVLPLPVLASILMYQSTNPAIYYVIGMVVYFWAYSEGEIICAQPWTLPQRGLTGPSMKV
;
A
#
# COMPACT_ATOMS: atom_id res chain seq x y z
N MET A 1 29.07 9.17 0.48
CA MET A 1 28.24 8.40 -0.48
C MET A 1 26.82 8.33 0.07
N GLY A 2 25.80 8.64 -0.74
CA GLY A 2 24.40 8.65 -0.28
C GLY A 2 23.91 7.24 0.07
N ARG A 3 23.28 7.06 1.23
CA ARG A 3 22.70 5.78 1.66
C ARG A 3 21.27 5.70 1.12
N LEU A 4 20.89 4.57 0.52
CA LEU A 4 19.51 4.32 0.11
C LEU A 4 18.60 4.28 1.34
N ILE A 5 17.53 5.09 1.29
CA ILE A 5 16.53 5.16 2.35
C ILE A 5 15.34 4.32 1.89
N LYS A 6 15.24 3.11 2.42
CA LYS A 6 14.33 2.08 1.91
C LYS A 6 12.89 2.43 2.24
N ASN A 7 12.64 3.09 3.37
CA ASN A 7 11.30 3.54 3.71
C ASN A 7 10.70 4.51 2.65
N HIS A 8 11.52 5.42 2.09
CA HIS A 8 11.11 6.37 1.06
C HIS A 8 10.92 5.66 -0.27
N TRP A 9 11.80 4.72 -0.58
CA TRP A 9 11.69 3.90 -1.79
C TRP A 9 10.42 3.03 -1.76
N GLY A 10 10.19 2.31 -0.66
CA GLY A 10 8.97 1.54 -0.42
C GLY A 10 7.73 2.42 -0.54
N ARG A 11 7.75 3.62 0.06
CA ARG A 11 6.64 4.58 -0.06
C ARG A 11 6.33 4.97 -1.50
N LEU A 12 7.34 5.27 -2.31
CA LEU A 12 7.14 5.60 -3.73
C LEU A 12 6.52 4.43 -4.50
N ILE A 13 6.97 3.20 -4.23
CA ILE A 13 6.41 1.99 -4.85
C ILE A 13 4.94 1.83 -4.45
N ILE A 14 4.61 1.93 -3.15
CA ILE A 14 3.24 1.77 -2.67
C ILE A 14 2.32 2.88 -3.18
N LEU A 15 2.79 4.13 -3.25
CA LEU A 15 2.02 5.22 -3.85
C LEU A 15 1.70 4.94 -5.33
N THR A 16 2.67 4.41 -6.07
CA THR A 16 2.50 4.04 -7.48
C THR A 16 1.50 2.87 -7.60
N ALA A 17 1.64 1.85 -6.75
CA ALA A 17 0.74 0.71 -6.70
C ALA A 17 -0.71 1.13 -6.37
N ALA A 18 -0.88 2.04 -5.42
CA ALA A 18 -2.20 2.52 -5.00
C ALA A 18 -2.87 3.40 -6.06
N ALA A 19 -2.12 4.28 -6.72
CA ALA A 19 -2.63 5.05 -7.86
C ALA A 19 -3.09 4.12 -9.00
N TYR A 20 -2.29 3.09 -9.30
CA TYR A 20 -2.65 2.10 -10.31
C TYR A 20 -3.86 1.27 -9.89
N GLN A 21 -3.95 0.85 -8.62
CA GLN A 21 -5.11 0.09 -8.11
C GLN A 21 -6.41 0.88 -8.25
N VAL A 22 -6.40 2.20 -8.00
CA VAL A 22 -7.57 3.06 -8.20
C VAL A 22 -7.97 3.11 -9.67
N ALA A 23 -7.01 3.33 -10.59
CA ALA A 23 -7.29 3.34 -12.03
C ALA A 23 -7.84 1.98 -12.51
N ALA A 24 -7.21 0.88 -12.10
CA ALA A 24 -7.64 -0.48 -12.41
C ALA A 24 -9.04 -0.81 -11.86
N ALA A 25 -9.37 -0.33 -10.66
CA ALA A 25 -10.70 -0.49 -10.09
C ALA A 25 -11.77 0.24 -10.91
N ILE A 26 -11.47 1.46 -11.36
CA ILE A 26 -12.35 2.24 -12.26
C ILE A 26 -12.58 1.49 -13.57
N GLU A 27 -11.52 0.99 -14.22
CA GLU A 27 -11.63 0.18 -15.44
C GLU A 27 -12.42 -1.12 -15.21
N GLY A 28 -12.27 -1.72 -14.03
CA GLY A 28 -13.01 -2.92 -13.63
C GLY A 28 -14.54 -2.73 -13.56
N PHE A 29 -15.05 -1.50 -13.41
CA PHE A 29 -16.49 -1.23 -13.50
C PHE A 29 -17.00 -1.35 -14.94
N PHE A 30 -16.18 -1.01 -15.94
CA PHE A 30 -16.54 -1.10 -17.35
C PHE A 30 -16.31 -2.52 -17.92
N TRP A 31 -15.24 -3.19 -17.51
CA TRP A 31 -14.91 -4.55 -17.93
C TRP A 31 -14.77 -5.51 -16.74
N PRO A 32 -15.88 -5.90 -16.10
CA PRO A 32 -15.87 -6.75 -14.92
C PRO A 32 -15.29 -8.14 -15.23
N LYS A 33 -14.04 -8.40 -14.81
CA LYS A 33 -13.38 -9.72 -14.93
C LYS A 33 -12.63 -10.12 -13.66
N VAL A 34 -12.91 -11.34 -13.19
CA VAL A 34 -12.06 -12.03 -12.21
C VAL A 34 -10.76 -12.43 -12.89
N PHE A 35 -9.65 -12.43 -12.16
CA PHE A 35 -8.35 -12.82 -12.71
C PHE A 35 -8.38 -14.25 -13.31
N TRP A 36 -8.98 -15.22 -12.62
CA TRP A 36 -9.09 -16.61 -13.06
C TRP A 36 -10.32 -16.92 -13.92
N ASP A 37 -10.90 -15.93 -14.59
CA ASP A 37 -12.05 -16.13 -15.48
C ASP A 37 -11.76 -17.14 -16.62
N PHE A 38 -10.47 -17.39 -16.92
CA PHE A 38 -10.03 -18.42 -17.87
C PHE A 38 -10.06 -19.86 -17.30
N LEU A 39 -10.04 -20.02 -15.97
CA LEU A 39 -9.98 -21.32 -15.29
C LEU A 39 -11.32 -21.69 -14.64
N THR A 40 -12.06 -20.73 -14.11
CA THR A 40 -13.36 -20.96 -13.46
C THR A 40 -14.27 -19.73 -13.54
N LYS A 41 -15.59 -19.98 -13.62
CA LYS A 41 -16.64 -18.95 -13.57
C LYS A 41 -17.33 -18.84 -12.20
N ASN A 42 -16.95 -19.66 -11.23
CA ASN A 42 -17.60 -19.70 -9.91
C ASN A 42 -17.42 -18.39 -9.10
N LEU A 43 -16.41 -17.58 -9.45
CA LEU A 43 -16.09 -16.33 -8.79
C LEU A 43 -16.71 -15.09 -9.46
N ASP A 44 -17.41 -15.26 -10.59
CA ASP A 44 -17.97 -14.15 -11.36
C ASP A 44 -18.93 -13.29 -10.53
N GLY A 45 -19.63 -13.90 -9.56
CA GLY A 45 -20.54 -13.22 -8.63
C GLY A 45 -19.88 -12.11 -7.81
N ALA A 46 -18.55 -12.11 -7.65
CA ALA A 46 -17.83 -11.06 -6.96
C ALA A 46 -17.65 -9.78 -7.80
N VAL A 47 -17.83 -9.87 -9.11
CA VAL A 47 -17.47 -8.81 -10.08
C VAL A 47 -18.68 -8.36 -10.91
N LYS A 48 -19.65 -9.26 -11.14
CA LYS A 48 -20.94 -9.00 -11.80
C LYS A 48 -22.04 -9.93 -11.24
N PRO A 49 -23.30 -9.50 -11.18
CA PRO A 49 -23.83 -8.19 -11.60
C PRO A 49 -23.54 -7.06 -10.61
N ILE A 50 -23.17 -7.38 -9.37
CA ILE A 50 -22.84 -6.39 -8.33
C ILE A 50 -21.30 -6.23 -8.31
N PRO A 51 -20.76 -5.01 -8.46
CA PRO A 51 -19.32 -4.77 -8.58
C PRO A 51 -18.65 -4.72 -7.19
N ILE A 52 -18.72 -5.82 -6.43
CA ILE A 52 -18.20 -5.89 -5.06
C ILE A 52 -16.67 -5.73 -5.08
N LEU A 53 -16.00 -6.49 -5.95
CA LEU A 53 -14.54 -6.53 -5.98
C LEU A 53 -13.91 -5.23 -6.47
N GLN A 54 -14.56 -4.53 -7.41
CA GLN A 54 -14.16 -3.21 -7.88
C GLN A 54 -14.29 -2.18 -6.77
N THR A 55 -15.40 -2.21 -6.02
CA THR A 55 -15.64 -1.31 -4.89
C THR A 55 -14.59 -1.54 -3.80
N VAL A 56 -14.30 -2.79 -3.45
CA VAL A 56 -13.25 -3.13 -2.47
C VAL A 56 -11.88 -2.64 -2.94
N ASN A 57 -11.49 -2.88 -4.20
CA ASN A 57 -10.22 -2.41 -4.73
C ASN A 57 -10.13 -0.88 -4.77
N LEU A 58 -11.22 -0.20 -5.11
CA LEU A 58 -11.26 1.26 -5.13
C LEU A 58 -11.06 1.82 -3.72
N LEU A 59 -11.78 1.30 -2.73
CA LEU A 59 -11.66 1.73 -1.33
C LEU A 59 -10.27 1.45 -0.76
N LEU A 60 -9.71 0.26 -1.01
CA LEU A 60 -8.37 -0.10 -0.55
C LEU A 60 -7.28 0.74 -1.24
N GLY A 61 -7.40 0.99 -2.55
CA GLY A 61 -6.47 1.86 -3.28
C GLY A 61 -6.49 3.29 -2.74
N LEU A 62 -7.68 3.85 -2.49
CA LEU A 62 -7.83 5.18 -1.88
C LEU A 62 -7.28 5.21 -0.44
N ALA A 63 -7.52 4.17 0.35
CA ALA A 63 -7.00 4.07 1.71
C ALA A 63 -5.46 3.99 1.72
N MET A 64 -4.85 3.23 0.81
CA MET A 64 -3.39 3.13 0.68
C MET A 64 -2.78 4.44 0.19
N LEU A 65 -3.43 5.12 -0.77
CA LEU A 65 -3.03 6.48 -1.15
C LEU A 65 -3.11 7.42 0.04
N ALA A 66 -4.19 7.41 0.82
CA ALA A 66 -4.33 8.28 1.98
C ALA A 66 -3.30 7.97 3.09
N LEU A 67 -2.95 6.69 3.29
CA LEU A 67 -1.99 6.25 4.28
C LEU A 67 -0.56 6.65 3.91
N GLU A 68 -0.17 6.51 2.64
CA GLU A 68 1.20 6.82 2.21
C GLU A 68 1.39 8.25 1.75
N TRP A 69 0.32 8.90 1.29
CA TRP A 69 0.40 10.30 0.89
C TRP A 69 0.57 11.17 2.13
N PRO A 70 1.50 12.14 2.08
CA PRO A 70 1.75 13.08 3.16
C PRO A 70 0.65 14.14 3.30
N LEU A 71 -0.63 13.74 3.38
CA LEU A 71 -1.73 14.68 3.60
C LEU A 71 -1.51 15.37 4.94
N LYS A 72 -1.59 16.71 4.97
CA LYS A 72 -1.39 17.51 6.19
C LYS A 72 -2.26 17.05 7.37
N PHE A 73 -3.42 16.45 7.08
CA PHE A 73 -4.36 15.94 8.08
C PHE A 73 -3.99 14.55 8.66
N VAL A 74 -3.16 13.77 7.96
CA VAL A 74 -2.80 12.39 8.33
C VAL A 74 -1.32 12.27 8.73
N ALA A 75 -0.49 13.19 8.22
CA ALA A 75 0.94 13.29 8.52
C ALA A 75 1.18 13.44 10.03
N GLY A 76 2.05 12.58 10.57
CA GLY A 76 2.41 12.58 11.99
C GLY A 76 1.49 11.75 12.90
N SER A 77 0.41 11.14 12.40
CA SER A 77 -0.35 10.15 13.20
C SER A 77 0.52 8.95 13.58
N SER A 78 0.17 8.24 14.66
CA SER A 78 0.89 7.03 15.10
C SER A 78 0.84 5.94 14.03
N LEU A 79 -0.30 5.79 13.35
CA LEU A 79 -0.48 4.87 12.22
C LEU A 79 0.39 5.25 11.03
N HIS A 80 0.45 6.54 10.66
CA HIS A 80 1.29 6.99 9.55
C HIS A 80 2.79 6.80 9.83
N ARG A 81 3.22 6.73 11.08
CA ARG A 81 4.63 6.51 11.46
C ARG A 81 5.01 5.03 11.64
N SER A 82 4.03 4.13 11.77
CA SER A 82 4.30 2.73 12.05
C SER A 82 4.63 1.95 10.76
N LEU A 83 5.82 1.35 10.73
CA LEU A 83 6.21 0.37 9.70
C LEU A 83 5.51 -0.97 9.90
N GLU A 84 5.33 -1.39 11.14
CA GLU A 84 4.63 -2.63 11.50
C GLU A 84 3.19 -2.60 10.97
N PHE A 85 2.48 -1.50 11.20
CA PHE A 85 1.11 -1.33 10.72
C PHE A 85 1.03 -1.48 9.19
N ARG A 86 1.98 -0.93 8.43
CA ARG A 86 2.02 -1.07 6.98
C ARG A 86 2.19 -2.52 6.58
N LEU A 87 3.15 -3.22 7.18
CA LEU A 87 3.42 -4.62 6.88
C LEU A 87 2.23 -5.52 7.21
N THR A 88 1.45 -5.19 8.25
CA THR A 88 0.22 -5.93 8.58
C THR A 88 -0.93 -5.63 7.61
N VAL A 89 -1.07 -4.38 7.15
CA VAL A 89 -2.19 -3.96 6.28
C VAL A 89 -1.96 -4.32 4.82
N LEU A 90 -0.73 -4.23 4.31
CA LEU A 90 -0.36 -4.44 2.90
C LEU A 90 -0.84 -5.77 2.28
N PRO A 91 -0.90 -6.90 2.99
CA PRO A 91 -1.48 -8.13 2.44
C PRO A 91 -2.94 -7.98 1.98
N LEU A 92 -3.74 -7.11 2.60
CA LEU A 92 -5.14 -6.90 2.23
C LEU A 92 -5.33 -6.32 0.81
N PRO A 93 -4.72 -5.16 0.44
CA PRO A 93 -4.80 -4.64 -0.93
C PRO A 93 -4.11 -5.58 -1.93
N VAL A 94 -3.07 -6.33 -1.54
CA VAL A 94 -2.47 -7.36 -2.41
C VAL A 94 -3.50 -8.43 -2.77
N LEU A 95 -4.16 -9.02 -1.76
CA LEU A 95 -5.15 -10.08 -1.98
C LEU A 95 -6.31 -9.56 -2.83
N ALA A 96 -6.89 -8.40 -2.49
CA ALA A 96 -7.96 -7.80 -3.27
C ALA A 96 -7.55 -7.53 -4.73
N SER A 97 -6.31 -7.08 -4.94
CA SER A 97 -5.78 -6.77 -6.26
C SER A 97 -5.53 -8.02 -7.12
N ILE A 98 -5.12 -9.14 -6.51
CA ILE A 98 -4.89 -10.40 -7.24
C ILE A 98 -6.21 -10.98 -7.78
N LEU A 99 -7.32 -10.81 -7.05
CA LEU A 99 -8.60 -11.42 -7.43
C LEU A 99 -9.22 -10.78 -8.69
N MET A 100 -8.94 -9.51 -8.98
CA MET A 100 -9.49 -8.79 -10.13
C MET A 100 -8.47 -8.68 -11.25
N TYR A 101 -8.90 -8.95 -12.48
CA TYR A 101 -8.00 -9.05 -13.64
C TYR A 101 -7.24 -7.76 -13.92
N GLN A 102 -7.91 -6.61 -13.84
CA GLN A 102 -7.31 -5.30 -14.10
C GLN A 102 -6.27 -4.90 -13.05
N SER A 103 -6.37 -5.43 -11.82
CA SER A 103 -5.50 -5.06 -10.70
C SER A 103 -4.35 -6.05 -10.45
N THR A 104 -4.02 -6.93 -11.39
CA THR A 104 -2.87 -7.82 -11.20
C THR A 104 -1.53 -7.06 -11.14
N ASN A 105 -1.36 -6.02 -11.96
CA ASN A 105 -0.15 -5.17 -11.94
C ASN A 105 0.08 -4.48 -10.58
N PRO A 106 -0.91 -3.80 -9.97
CA PRO A 106 -0.72 -3.19 -8.67
C PRO A 106 -0.46 -4.22 -7.59
N ALA A 107 -1.03 -5.44 -7.67
CA ALA A 107 -0.68 -6.51 -6.73
C ALA A 107 0.83 -6.82 -6.71
N ILE A 108 1.44 -6.91 -7.90
CA ILE A 108 2.89 -7.14 -8.04
C ILE A 108 3.67 -5.98 -7.39
N TYR A 109 3.28 -4.74 -7.68
CA TYR A 109 3.93 -3.57 -7.09
C TYR A 109 3.77 -3.49 -5.58
N TYR A 110 2.60 -3.82 -5.04
CA TYR A 110 2.38 -3.90 -3.60
C TYR A 110 3.27 -4.96 -2.95
N VAL A 111 3.43 -6.14 -3.57
CA VAL A 111 4.33 -7.20 -3.06
C VAL A 111 5.78 -6.71 -3.04
N ILE A 112 6.24 -6.06 -4.12
CA ILE A 112 7.60 -5.48 -4.16
C ILE A 112 7.77 -4.43 -3.06
N GLY A 113 6.82 -3.49 -2.93
CA GLY A 113 6.88 -2.46 -1.89
C GLY A 113 6.81 -3.02 -0.47
N MET A 114 6.07 -4.11 -0.25
CA MET A 114 6.02 -4.84 1.02
C MET A 114 7.38 -5.47 1.34
N VAL A 115 8.05 -6.09 0.38
CA VAL A 115 9.43 -6.62 0.57
C VAL A 115 10.40 -5.50 0.91
N VAL A 116 10.31 -4.36 0.23
CA VAL A 116 11.15 -3.18 0.52
C VAL A 116 10.89 -2.62 1.93
N TYR A 117 9.62 -2.54 2.35
CA TYR A 117 9.28 -2.12 3.70
C TYR A 117 9.74 -3.12 4.75
N PHE A 118 9.67 -4.41 4.47
CA PHE A 118 10.18 -5.44 5.37
C PHE A 118 11.70 -5.32 5.53
N TRP A 119 12.41 -5.04 4.43
CA TRP A 119 13.85 -4.77 4.49
C TRP A 119 14.15 -3.51 5.32
N ALA A 120 13.40 -2.42 5.12
CA ALA A 120 13.52 -1.21 5.94
C ALA A 120 13.29 -1.50 7.44
N TYR A 121 12.28 -2.32 7.76
CA TYR A 121 11.97 -2.75 9.12
C TYR A 121 13.10 -3.59 9.72
N SER A 122 13.68 -4.54 8.97
CA SER A 122 14.80 -5.37 9.45
C SER A 122 16.07 -4.57 9.75
N GLU A 123 16.26 -3.42 9.09
CA GLU A 123 17.37 -2.49 9.36
C GLU A 123 17.06 -1.44 10.43
N GLY A 124 15.85 -1.48 11.01
CA GLY A 124 15.42 -0.51 12.03
C GLY A 124 15.24 0.91 11.51
N GLU A 125 14.93 1.10 10.22
CA GLU A 125 14.61 2.43 9.68
C GLU A 125 13.35 3.00 10.34
N ILE A 126 13.34 4.30 10.62
CA ILE A 126 12.18 5.00 11.20
C ILE A 126 11.51 5.91 10.18
N ILE A 127 10.18 5.97 10.21
CA ILE A 127 9.41 6.92 9.42
C ILE A 127 9.27 8.21 10.22
N CYS A 128 9.82 9.29 9.69
CA CYS A 128 9.73 10.60 10.32
C CYS A 128 8.29 11.13 10.32
N ALA A 129 7.97 11.99 11.30
CA ALA A 129 6.66 12.63 11.39
C ALA A 129 6.39 13.52 10.17
N GLN A 130 7.43 14.22 9.72
CA GLN A 130 7.43 14.92 8.45
C GLN A 130 7.79 13.94 7.32
N PRO A 131 6.95 13.81 6.30
CA PRO A 131 7.22 12.92 5.18
C PRO A 131 8.45 13.38 4.38
N TRP A 132 9.23 12.43 3.88
CA TRP A 132 10.44 12.65 3.07
C TRP A 132 11.60 13.32 3.82
N THR A 133 11.49 13.53 5.13
CA THR A 133 12.60 14.06 5.92
C THR A 133 13.52 12.97 6.42
N LEU A 134 14.81 13.28 6.52
CA LEU A 134 15.80 12.39 7.11
C LEU A 134 15.66 12.36 8.64
N PRO A 135 15.90 11.21 9.28
CA PRO A 135 16.01 11.16 10.73
C PRO A 135 17.20 12.02 11.19
N GLN A 136 16.94 12.95 12.11
CA GLN A 136 18.00 13.76 12.72
C GLN A 136 18.83 12.89 13.67
N ARG A 137 20.15 12.99 13.56
CA ARG A 137 21.10 12.22 14.39
C ARG A 137 20.94 12.66 15.86
N GLY A 138 20.43 11.78 16.72
CA GLY A 138 20.22 12.05 18.16
C GLY A 138 18.86 11.66 18.75
N LEU A 139 17.88 11.26 17.93
CA LEU A 139 16.53 10.83 18.39
C LEU A 139 16.43 9.34 18.77
N THR A 140 17.56 8.66 18.96
CA THR A 140 17.57 7.28 19.47
C THR A 140 17.27 7.27 20.97
N GLY A 141 15.99 7.07 21.30
CA GLY A 141 15.53 6.65 22.62
C GLY A 141 14.56 7.63 23.29
N PRO A 142 13.56 7.13 24.03
CA PRO A 142 12.75 7.98 24.89
C PRO A 142 13.69 8.59 25.94
N SER A 143 13.80 9.91 25.97
CA SER A 143 14.36 10.61 27.12
C SER A 143 13.42 10.36 28.30
N MET A 144 13.72 9.33 29.09
CA MET A 144 13.24 9.25 30.46
C MET A 144 13.81 10.46 31.18
N LYS A 145 12.97 11.49 31.33
CA LYS A 145 13.21 12.54 32.31
C LYS A 145 12.71 12.01 33.65
N VAL A 146 13.66 11.71 34.52
CA VAL A 146 13.48 11.58 35.97
C VAL A 146 13.25 12.98 36.55
#